data_AF-A0A077NJD9-F1
#
_entry.id   AF-A0A077NJD9-F1
#
_cell.length_a   1.000
_cell.length_b   1.000
_cell.length_c   1.000
_cell.angle_alpha   90.00
_cell.angle_beta   90.00
_cell.angle_gamma   90.00
#
_symmetry.space_group_name_H-M   'P 1'
#
loop_
_entity.id
_entity.type
_entity.pdbx_description
1 polymer ?
#
loop_
_entity_poly.entity_id
_entity_poly.type
_entity_poly.pdbx_seq_one_letter_code
_entity_poly.pdbx_strand_id
1 'polypeptide(L)'
;MNTQYFNVGQCLKSNLGDVYVVSELIDVEGIRSYVLLALKSQVATTLSHGSIVRSRWKPIDQVISLKEISQRKKDIEQTKQLAELLIRKSPEFAELEAYQAGENKQVLAVRNISKILKMHFNGVKFSVKRRSHDSVYVSWEDGPMQEEIKAIIGRFQNGCLDKTTNSYEYGYKPFNDVFGGIKFIYIERNYSDKLITEVIAMLSQEYGEDIISHEHTPEAYRKGDLLAVGKDIFINGLQGEISRRVQQLNKYYK
;
A
#
# COMPACT_ATOMS: atom_id res chain seq x y z
N MET A 1 -20.65 -35.98 3.83
CA MET A 1 -19.75 -35.40 4.86
C MET A 1 -20.57 -34.38 5.62
N ASN A 2 -20.64 -34.47 6.94
CA ASN A 2 -21.45 -33.58 7.77
C ASN A 2 -20.73 -32.22 7.86
N THR A 3 -21.20 -31.21 7.13
CA THR A 3 -20.60 -29.87 7.18
C THR A 3 -21.01 -29.21 8.49
N GLN A 4 -20.15 -29.31 9.50
CA GLN A 4 -20.39 -28.67 10.79
C GLN A 4 -20.18 -27.16 10.67
N TYR A 5 -21.28 -26.42 10.70
CA TYR A 5 -21.26 -24.95 10.72
C TYR A 5 -21.12 -24.41 12.14
N PHE A 6 -20.63 -23.18 12.26
CA PHE A 6 -20.43 -22.53 13.55
C PHE A 6 -21.65 -21.68 13.94
N ASN A 7 -21.92 -21.59 15.24
CA ASN A 7 -23.04 -20.82 15.77
C ASN A 7 -22.58 -19.51 16.41
N VAL A 8 -23.45 -18.50 16.43
CA VAL A 8 -23.19 -17.26 17.17
C VAL A 8 -22.93 -17.58 18.65
N GLY A 9 -21.89 -16.96 19.22
CA GLY A 9 -21.41 -17.22 20.58
C GLY A 9 -20.34 -18.29 20.68
N GLN A 10 -20.16 -19.13 19.66
CA GLN A 10 -19.11 -20.14 19.65
C GLN A 10 -17.73 -19.50 19.46
N CYS A 11 -16.74 -19.94 20.25
CA CYS A 11 -15.36 -19.50 20.07
C CYS A 11 -14.57 -20.44 19.17
N LEU A 12 -13.68 -19.83 18.37
CA LEU A 12 -12.75 -20.49 17.48
C LEU A 12 -11.33 -20.06 17.82
N LYS A 13 -10.39 -21.01 17.80
CA LYS A 13 -8.96 -20.75 17.90
C LYS A 13 -8.34 -20.77 16.50
N SER A 14 -7.65 -19.70 16.13
CA SER A 14 -6.92 -19.59 14.87
C SER A 14 -5.68 -20.51 14.86
N ASN A 15 -5.14 -20.76 13.67
CA ASN A 15 -3.85 -21.43 13.52
C ASN A 15 -2.68 -20.68 14.19
N LEU A 16 -2.80 -19.36 14.38
CA LEU A 16 -1.83 -18.52 15.08
C LEU A 16 -2.03 -18.52 16.60
N GLY A 17 -3.10 -19.14 17.09
CA GLY A 17 -3.39 -19.29 18.52
C GLY A 17 -4.31 -18.22 19.10
N ASP A 18 -4.72 -17.22 18.31
CA ASP A 18 -5.69 -16.20 18.69
C ASP A 18 -7.10 -16.80 18.82
N VAL A 19 -7.90 -16.25 19.73
CA VAL A 19 -9.26 -16.72 19.99
C VAL A 19 -10.25 -15.67 19.53
N TYR A 20 -11.25 -16.13 18.78
CA TYR A 20 -12.32 -15.30 18.22
C TYR A 20 -13.68 -15.86 18.64
N VAL A 21 -14.68 -14.99 18.76
CA VAL A 21 -16.08 -15.38 18.91
C VAL A 21 -16.84 -15.12 17.61
N VAL A 22 -17.68 -16.08 17.20
CA VAL A 22 -18.65 -15.87 16.13
C VAL A 22 -19.73 -14.92 16.61
N SER A 23 -19.82 -13.75 16.01
CA SER A 23 -20.76 -12.70 16.40
C SER A 23 -21.94 -12.53 15.44
N GLU A 24 -21.80 -13.02 14.22
CA GLU A 24 -22.81 -12.93 13.17
C GLU A 24 -22.55 -13.95 12.07
N LEU A 25 -23.63 -14.35 11.41
CA LEU A 25 -23.62 -15.23 10.26
C LEU A 25 -24.08 -14.43 9.05
N ILE A 26 -23.31 -14.47 7.97
CA ILE A 26 -23.61 -13.81 6.71
C ILE A 26 -23.73 -14.89 5.65
N ASP A 27 -24.83 -14.91 4.90
CA ASP A 27 -25.02 -15.83 3.77
C ASP A 27 -25.29 -14.99 2.53
N VAL A 28 -24.33 -14.98 1.60
CA VAL A 28 -24.40 -14.22 0.34
C VAL A 28 -24.08 -15.19 -0.78
N GLU A 29 -25.01 -15.36 -1.73
CA GLU A 29 -24.85 -16.23 -2.90
C GLU A 29 -24.45 -17.69 -2.55
N GLY A 30 -24.91 -18.20 -1.40
CA GLY A 30 -24.61 -19.54 -0.91
C GLY A 30 -23.22 -19.68 -0.26
N ILE A 31 -22.46 -18.58 -0.14
CA ILE A 31 -21.20 -18.53 0.60
C ILE A 31 -21.49 -18.11 2.03
N ARG A 32 -21.50 -19.09 2.94
CA ARG A 32 -21.61 -18.84 4.38
C ARG A 32 -20.31 -18.23 4.91
N SER A 33 -20.42 -17.05 5.51
CA SER A 33 -19.35 -16.30 6.17
C SER A 33 -19.71 -15.96 7.60
N TYR A 34 -18.69 -15.69 8.41
CA TYR A 34 -18.80 -15.44 9.85
C TYR A 34 -18.12 -14.11 10.18
N VAL A 35 -18.80 -13.26 10.94
CA VAL A 35 -18.16 -12.09 11.56
C VAL A 35 -17.57 -12.53 12.89
N LEU A 36 -16.24 -12.49 12.97
CA LEU A 36 -15.44 -12.98 14.08
C LEU A 36 -14.86 -11.80 14.86
N LEU A 37 -15.11 -11.75 16.17
CA LEU A 37 -14.54 -10.73 17.05
C LEU A 37 -13.39 -11.35 17.84
N ALA A 38 -12.22 -10.73 17.82
CA ALA A 38 -11.09 -11.19 18.63
C ALA A 38 -11.41 -11.01 20.13
N LEU A 39 -11.07 -11.99 20.95
CA LEU A 39 -11.33 -11.90 22.40
C LEU A 39 -10.34 -10.98 23.12
N LYS A 40 -9.10 -10.92 22.62
CA LYS A 40 -7.98 -10.17 23.21
C LYS A 40 -7.74 -8.81 22.57
N SER A 41 -8.38 -8.49 21.45
CA SER A 41 -8.22 -7.22 20.74
C SER A 41 -9.56 -6.72 20.21
N GLN A 42 -9.67 -5.41 19.96
CA GLN A 42 -10.88 -4.78 19.43
C GLN A 42 -10.92 -4.86 17.89
N VAL A 43 -10.70 -6.07 17.36
CA VAL A 43 -10.67 -6.32 15.91
C VAL A 43 -11.82 -7.24 15.54
N ALA A 44 -12.50 -6.87 14.46
CA ALA A 44 -13.49 -7.72 13.80
C ALA A 44 -12.96 -8.13 12.42
N THR A 45 -13.16 -9.39 12.05
CA THR A 45 -12.85 -9.89 10.71
C THR A 45 -14.01 -10.72 10.18
N THR A 46 -14.15 -10.78 8.86
CA THR A 46 -15.18 -11.59 8.20
C THR A 46 -14.50 -12.66 7.37
N LEU A 47 -14.77 -13.94 7.68
CA LEU A 47 -14.19 -15.07 6.98
C LEU A 47 -15.27 -16.01 6.46
N SER A 48 -15.10 -16.52 5.24
CA SER A 48 -15.97 -17.58 4.71
C SER A 48 -15.70 -18.90 5.44
N HIS A 49 -16.70 -19.77 5.48
CA HIS A 49 -16.57 -21.11 6.07
C HIS A 49 -15.39 -21.88 5.46
N GLY A 50 -15.24 -21.83 4.14
CA GLY A 50 -14.13 -22.47 3.43
C GLY A 50 -12.76 -21.95 3.88
N SER A 51 -12.63 -20.65 4.13
CA SER A 51 -11.38 -20.05 4.64
C SER A 51 -11.04 -20.53 6.05
N ILE A 52 -12.04 -20.60 6.95
CA ILE A 52 -11.85 -21.06 8.33
C ILE A 52 -11.41 -22.54 8.34
N VAL A 53 -12.08 -23.39 7.54
CA VAL A 53 -11.74 -24.81 7.41
C VAL A 53 -10.35 -25.00 6.79
N ARG A 54 -10.04 -24.30 5.69
CA ARG A 54 -8.72 -24.36 5.03
C ARG A 54 -7.59 -23.93 5.98
N SER A 55 -7.86 -22.93 6.81
CA SER A 55 -6.90 -22.43 7.80
C SER A 55 -6.84 -23.28 9.07
N ARG A 56 -7.60 -24.39 9.14
CA ARG A 56 -7.62 -25.35 10.27
C ARG A 56 -7.94 -24.73 11.63
N TRP A 57 -8.80 -23.71 11.64
CA TRP A 57 -9.29 -23.14 12.90
C TRP A 57 -10.14 -24.17 13.63
N LYS A 58 -10.03 -24.21 14.95
CA LYS A 58 -10.70 -25.22 15.78
C LYS A 58 -11.73 -24.58 16.69
N PRO A 59 -12.95 -25.12 16.80
CA PRO A 59 -13.87 -24.72 17.85
C PRO A 59 -13.27 -25.06 19.22
N ILE A 60 -13.58 -24.23 20.21
CA ILE A 60 -13.22 -24.46 21.61
C ILE A 60 -14.48 -24.39 22.47
N ASP A 61 -14.44 -25.00 23.65
CA ASP A 61 -15.61 -25.11 24.55
C ASP A 61 -16.01 -23.76 25.20
N GLN A 62 -15.25 -22.71 24.93
CA GLN A 62 -15.60 -21.36 25.35
C GLN A 62 -16.79 -20.83 24.55
N VAL A 63 -17.80 -20.34 25.25
CA VAL A 63 -18.98 -19.72 24.67
C VAL A 63 -19.16 -18.34 25.28
N ILE A 64 -19.47 -17.36 24.42
CA ILE A 64 -19.70 -15.97 24.82
C ILE A 64 -21.19 -15.66 24.69
N SER A 65 -21.74 -14.97 25.70
CA SER A 65 -23.14 -14.58 25.72
C SER A 65 -23.46 -13.54 24.64
N LEU A 66 -24.70 -13.53 24.15
CA LEU A 66 -25.16 -12.51 23.19
C LEU A 66 -25.02 -11.08 23.74
N LYS A 67 -25.22 -10.88 25.04
CA LYS A 67 -25.04 -9.58 25.70
C LYS A 67 -23.60 -9.10 25.60
N GLU A 68 -22.63 -9.98 25.85
CA GLU A 68 -21.21 -9.65 25.73
C GLU A 68 -20.82 -9.41 24.27
N ILE A 69 -21.31 -10.21 23.33
CA ILE A 69 -21.07 -9.99 21.89
C ILE A 69 -21.57 -8.61 21.47
N SER A 70 -22.80 -8.23 21.86
CA SER A 70 -23.38 -6.92 21.55
C SER A 70 -22.56 -5.78 22.14
N GLN A 71 -22.09 -5.93 23.38
CA GLN A 71 -21.21 -4.93 24.00
C GLN A 71 -19.89 -4.79 23.24
N ARG A 72 -19.23 -5.92 22.91
CA ARG A 72 -17.99 -5.91 22.13
C ARG A 72 -18.17 -5.27 20.75
N LYS A 73 -19.27 -5.55 20.05
CA LYS A 73 -19.60 -4.89 18.78
C LYS A 73 -19.68 -3.37 18.97
N LYS A 74 -20.35 -2.92 20.03
CA LYS A 74 -20.46 -1.49 20.36
C LYS A 74 -19.10 -0.87 20.66
N ASP A 75 -18.27 -1.53 21.46
CA ASP A 75 -16.94 -1.03 21.83
C ASP A 75 -16.02 -0.91 20.59
N ILE A 76 -16.06 -1.91 19.70
CA ILE A 76 -15.31 -1.89 18.43
C ILE A 76 -15.80 -0.72 17.57
N GLU A 77 -17.11 -0.56 17.42
CA GLU A 77 -17.69 0.52 16.61
C GLU A 77 -17.36 1.90 17.17
N GLN A 78 -17.44 2.08 18.49
CA GLN A 78 -17.03 3.33 19.14
C GLN A 78 -15.55 3.64 18.92
N THR A 79 -14.70 2.61 18.98
CA THR A 79 -13.26 2.75 18.74
C THR A 79 -12.98 3.16 17.29
N LYS A 80 -13.69 2.56 16.33
CA LYS A 80 -13.61 2.94 14.91
C LYS A 80 -14.03 4.40 14.69
N GLN A 81 -15.19 4.78 15.23
CA GLN A 81 -15.71 6.14 15.12
C GLN A 81 -14.78 7.18 15.74
N LEU A 82 -14.20 6.88 16.91
CA LEU A 82 -13.22 7.75 17.55
C LEU A 82 -11.95 7.89 16.68
N ALA A 83 -11.43 6.79 16.15
CA ALA A 83 -10.25 6.81 15.29
C ALA A 83 -10.48 7.61 14.00
N GLU A 84 -11.64 7.43 13.34
CA GLU A 84 -12.02 8.21 12.17
C GLU A 84 -12.19 9.70 12.48
N LEU A 85 -12.78 10.04 13.64
CA LEU A 85 -12.94 11.42 14.08
C LEU A 85 -11.59 12.10 14.32
N LEU A 86 -10.65 11.40 14.96
CA LEU A 86 -9.29 11.91 15.19
C LEU A 86 -8.58 12.17 13.86
N ILE A 87 -8.68 11.25 12.90
CA ILE A 87 -8.10 11.40 11.57
C ILE A 87 -8.73 12.58 10.81
N ARG A 88 -10.06 12.74 10.85
CA ARG A 88 -10.78 13.87 10.23
C ARG A 88 -10.34 15.22 10.79
N LYS A 89 -10.00 15.27 12.08
CA LYS A 89 -9.56 16.49 12.78
C LYS A 89 -8.07 16.75 12.66
N SER A 90 -7.29 15.86 12.05
CA SER A 90 -5.85 16.04 11.91
C SER A 90 -5.54 17.21 10.97
N PRO A 91 -4.73 18.20 11.39
CA PRO A 91 -4.39 19.34 10.54
C PRO A 91 -3.58 18.93 9.30
N GLU A 92 -2.83 17.82 9.36
CA GLU A 92 -2.09 17.26 8.22
C GLU A 92 -3.00 16.93 7.02
N PHE A 93 -4.28 16.61 7.29
CA PHE A 93 -5.24 16.15 6.28
C PHE A 93 -6.41 17.11 6.06
N ALA A 94 -6.34 18.33 6.59
CA ALA A 94 -7.44 19.29 6.53
C ALA A 94 -7.93 19.60 5.11
N GLU A 95 -7.01 19.58 4.13
CA GLU A 95 -7.29 19.86 2.71
C GLU A 95 -7.77 18.63 1.91
N LEU A 96 -7.80 17.45 2.54
CA LEU A 96 -8.26 16.22 1.89
C LEU A 96 -9.78 16.11 1.92
N GLU A 97 -10.34 15.55 0.86
CA GLU A 97 -11.78 15.28 0.75
C GLU A 97 -12.14 14.05 1.58
N ALA A 98 -13.06 14.22 2.53
CA ALA A 98 -13.59 13.10 3.27
C ALA A 98 -14.71 12.39 2.49
N TYR A 99 -14.81 11.09 2.68
CA TYR A 99 -15.78 10.21 2.05
C TYR A 99 -17.21 10.65 2.31
N GLN A 100 -18.00 10.68 1.23
CA GLN A 100 -19.44 10.91 1.24
C GLN A 100 -20.18 9.64 0.82
N ALA A 101 -21.35 9.39 1.42
CA ALA A 101 -22.12 8.19 1.15
C ALA A 101 -22.48 8.07 -0.35
N GLY A 102 -22.19 6.91 -0.95
CA GLY A 102 -22.43 6.65 -2.38
C GLY A 102 -21.25 6.98 -3.29
N GLU A 103 -20.19 7.58 -2.76
CA GLU A 103 -18.99 7.89 -3.53
C GLU A 103 -18.10 6.65 -3.77
N ASN A 104 -17.34 6.65 -4.85
CA ASN A 104 -16.34 5.62 -5.09
C ASN A 104 -15.06 5.93 -4.29
N LYS A 105 -14.75 5.14 -3.24
CA LYS A 105 -13.58 5.32 -2.37
C LYS A 105 -12.25 5.33 -3.12
N GLN A 106 -12.12 4.58 -4.23
CA GLN A 106 -10.91 4.54 -5.04
C GLN A 106 -10.73 5.85 -5.83
N VAL A 107 -11.81 6.40 -6.38
CA VAL A 107 -11.79 7.71 -7.06
C VAL A 107 -11.46 8.83 -6.07
N LEU A 108 -12.03 8.76 -4.86
CA LEU A 108 -11.67 9.67 -3.77
C LEU A 108 -10.18 9.60 -3.42
N ALA A 109 -9.64 8.39 -3.25
CA ALA A 109 -8.21 8.19 -2.97
C ALA A 109 -7.32 8.83 -4.05
N VAL A 110 -7.65 8.66 -5.33
CA VAL A 110 -6.87 9.24 -6.45
C VAL A 110 -6.85 10.77 -6.40
N ARG A 111 -7.99 11.42 -6.10
CA ARG A 111 -8.05 12.88 -5.93
C ARG A 111 -7.21 13.32 -4.74
N ASN A 112 -7.36 12.65 -3.59
CA ASN A 112 -6.61 12.98 -2.38
C ASN A 112 -5.10 12.75 -2.51
N ILE A 113 -4.66 11.69 -3.21
CA ILE A 113 -3.25 11.47 -3.58
C ILE A 113 -2.73 12.66 -4.39
N SER A 114 -3.52 13.15 -5.35
CA SER A 114 -3.11 14.28 -6.18
C SER A 114 -2.98 15.57 -5.37
N LYS A 115 -3.91 15.82 -4.42
CA LYS A 115 -3.86 16.97 -3.51
C LYS A 115 -2.65 16.93 -2.59
N ILE A 116 -2.46 15.83 -1.86
CA ILE A 116 -1.38 15.73 -0.88
C ILE A 116 0.00 15.85 -1.55
N LEU A 117 0.18 15.25 -2.72
CA LEU A 117 1.42 15.39 -3.48
C LEU A 117 1.70 16.84 -3.88
N LYS A 118 0.68 17.57 -4.33
CA LYS A 118 0.81 18.99 -4.69
C LYS A 118 1.13 19.88 -3.48
N MET A 119 0.61 19.55 -2.30
CA MET A 119 0.88 20.28 -1.05
C MET A 119 2.31 20.06 -0.57
N HIS A 120 2.79 18.81 -0.59
CA HIS A 120 4.13 18.46 -0.11
C HIS A 120 5.24 18.82 -1.11
N PHE A 121 4.96 18.70 -2.41
CA PHE A 121 5.95 18.87 -3.47
C PHE A 121 5.54 19.95 -4.47
N ASN A 122 5.58 21.20 -4.01
CA ASN A 122 5.23 22.33 -4.86
C ASN A 122 6.19 22.46 -6.06
N GLY A 123 5.65 22.72 -7.25
CA GLY A 123 6.43 22.83 -8.48
C GLY A 123 6.70 21.51 -9.21
N VAL A 124 6.46 20.35 -8.61
CA VAL A 124 6.60 19.04 -9.28
C VAL A 124 5.28 18.66 -9.97
N LYS A 125 5.37 18.28 -11.25
CA LYS A 125 4.20 17.82 -12.02
C LYS A 125 4.01 16.32 -11.85
N PHE A 126 3.03 15.93 -11.03
CA PHE A 126 2.63 14.53 -10.88
C PHE A 126 1.54 14.13 -11.89
N SER A 127 1.70 12.95 -12.47
CA SER A 127 0.69 12.23 -13.23
C SER A 127 0.13 11.12 -12.35
N VAL A 128 -1.07 11.32 -11.81
CA VAL A 128 -1.80 10.33 -11.01
C VAL A 128 -2.91 9.73 -11.88
N LYS A 129 -2.73 8.49 -12.34
CA LYS A 129 -3.66 7.83 -13.26
C LYS A 129 -4.13 6.49 -12.71
N ARG A 130 -5.44 6.26 -12.78
CA ARG A 130 -6.01 4.94 -12.51
C ARG A 130 -5.68 3.98 -13.66
N ARG A 131 -5.07 2.84 -13.36
CA ARG A 131 -4.73 1.80 -14.36
C ARG A 131 -5.79 0.71 -14.47
N SER A 132 -6.42 0.37 -13.34
CA SER A 132 -7.48 -0.63 -13.24
C SER A 132 -8.45 -0.24 -12.13
N HIS A 133 -9.49 -1.04 -11.88
CA HIS A 133 -10.45 -0.78 -10.81
C HIS A 133 -9.76 -0.57 -9.43
N ASP A 134 -8.68 -1.31 -9.17
CA ASP A 134 -8.05 -1.39 -7.85
C ASP A 134 -6.62 -0.82 -7.80
N SER A 135 -6.15 -0.16 -8.86
CA SER A 135 -4.77 0.31 -8.94
C SER A 135 -4.59 1.72 -9.48
N VAL A 136 -3.71 2.48 -8.84
CA VAL A 136 -3.25 3.80 -9.30
C VAL A 136 -1.77 3.76 -9.64
N TYR A 137 -1.41 4.52 -10.67
CA TYR A 137 -0.04 4.76 -11.10
C TYR A 137 0.28 6.23 -10.90
N VAL A 138 1.32 6.50 -10.12
CA VAL A 138 1.81 7.85 -9.83
C VAL A 138 3.18 7.97 -10.48
N SER A 139 3.29 8.86 -11.46
CA SER A 139 4.57 9.15 -12.09
C SER A 139 4.89 10.63 -12.11
N TRP A 140 6.19 10.94 -12.07
CA TRP A 140 6.70 12.30 -12.19
C TRP A 140 8.08 12.27 -12.85
N GLU A 141 8.54 13.43 -13.29
CA GLU A 141 9.89 13.61 -13.86
C GLU A 141 10.78 14.33 -12.85
N ASP A 142 12.00 13.84 -12.69
CA ASP A 142 12.99 14.33 -11.73
C ASP A 142 12.39 14.51 -10.31
N GLY A 143 12.76 15.55 -9.57
CA GLY A 143 12.10 15.88 -8.29
C GLY A 143 12.44 14.94 -7.12
N PRO A 144 11.50 14.70 -6.18
CA PRO A 144 11.75 13.99 -4.93
C PRO A 144 12.02 12.50 -5.15
N MET A 145 12.65 11.87 -4.16
CA MET A 145 12.94 10.44 -4.19
C MET A 145 11.64 9.62 -4.08
N GLN A 146 11.66 8.42 -4.65
CA GLN A 146 10.51 7.50 -4.58
C GLN A 146 10.11 7.16 -3.14
N GLU A 147 11.08 7.06 -2.22
CA GLU A 147 10.83 6.75 -0.81
C GLU A 147 10.05 7.87 -0.11
N GLU A 148 10.36 9.13 -0.40
CA GLU A 148 9.66 10.30 0.15
C GLU A 148 8.19 10.33 -0.31
N ILE A 149 7.98 10.05 -1.60
CA ILE A 149 6.64 9.92 -2.18
C ILE A 149 5.88 8.77 -1.53
N LYS A 150 6.52 7.60 -1.41
CA LYS A 150 5.93 6.41 -0.80
C LYS A 150 5.55 6.63 0.66
N ALA A 151 6.37 7.35 1.43
CA ALA A 151 6.09 7.69 2.82
C ALA A 151 4.80 8.52 2.95
N ILE A 152 4.52 9.39 1.97
CA ILE A 152 3.31 10.23 1.96
C ILE A 152 2.10 9.45 1.48
N ILE A 153 2.16 8.83 0.30
CA ILE A 153 0.97 8.25 -0.35
C ILE A 153 0.70 6.80 0.05
N GLY A 154 1.65 6.11 0.68
CA GLY A 154 1.51 4.72 1.12
C GLY A 154 0.36 4.51 2.11
N ARG A 155 -0.05 5.56 2.83
CA ARG A 155 -1.21 5.53 3.72
C ARG A 155 -2.52 5.19 2.99
N PHE A 156 -2.67 5.59 1.72
CA PHE A 156 -3.86 5.28 0.90
C PHE A 156 -3.93 3.80 0.48
N GLN A 157 -2.89 3.01 0.72
CA GLN A 157 -2.90 1.60 0.35
C GLN A 157 -3.69 0.77 1.38
N ASN A 158 -4.68 0.00 0.91
CA ASN A 158 -5.62 -0.78 1.73
C ASN A 158 -4.99 -1.95 2.50
N GLY A 159 -3.73 -2.25 2.25
CA GLY A 159 -3.09 -3.46 2.74
C GLY A 159 -1.71 -3.68 2.11
N CYS A 160 -1.24 -4.92 2.19
CA CYS A 160 0.01 -5.34 1.59
C CYS A 160 -0.13 -6.75 1.00
N LEU A 161 0.69 -7.05 0.00
CA LEU A 161 0.82 -8.40 -0.52
C LEU A 161 1.83 -9.17 0.34
N ASP A 162 1.41 -10.27 0.95
CA ASP A 162 2.32 -11.21 1.56
C ASP A 162 2.98 -12.05 0.45
N LYS A 163 4.30 -11.91 0.33
CA LYS A 163 5.10 -12.62 -0.67
C LYS A 163 5.18 -14.13 -0.40
N THR A 164 5.04 -14.56 0.85
CA THR A 164 5.15 -15.97 1.22
C THR A 164 3.88 -16.74 0.86
N THR A 165 2.71 -16.17 1.16
CA THR A 165 1.41 -16.78 0.85
C THR A 165 0.83 -16.35 -0.51
N ASN A 166 1.47 -15.39 -1.19
CA ASN A 166 0.98 -14.74 -2.40
C ASN A 166 -0.47 -14.23 -2.27
N SER A 167 -0.83 -13.78 -1.06
CA SER A 167 -2.18 -13.34 -0.73
C SER A 167 -2.15 -11.88 -0.29
N TYR A 168 -3.21 -11.14 -0.62
CA TYR A 168 -3.32 -9.72 -0.26
C TYR A 168 -4.05 -9.61 1.07
N GLU A 169 -3.35 -9.07 2.08
CA GLU A 169 -3.90 -8.86 3.40
C GLU A 169 -4.49 -7.47 3.51
N TYR A 170 -5.79 -7.41 3.80
CA TYR A 170 -6.49 -6.17 4.10
C TYR A 170 -6.39 -5.90 5.60
N GLY A 171 -6.01 -4.68 5.97
CA GLY A 171 -6.01 -4.20 7.34
C GLY A 171 -7.05 -3.10 7.52
N TYR A 172 -7.77 -3.10 8.64
CA TYR A 172 -8.60 -1.95 9.00
C TYR A 172 -7.71 -0.71 9.16
N LYS A 173 -8.01 0.33 8.38
CA LYS A 173 -7.30 1.62 8.40
C LYS A 173 -8.32 2.74 8.46
N PRO A 174 -8.51 3.40 9.63
CA PRO A 174 -9.42 4.53 9.77
C PRO A 174 -9.19 5.61 8.70
N PHE A 175 -7.92 5.83 8.33
CA PHE A 175 -7.54 6.75 7.26
C PHE A 175 -8.24 6.46 5.94
N ASN A 176 -8.32 5.19 5.53
CA ASN A 176 -8.85 4.80 4.23
C ASN A 176 -10.38 4.86 4.21
N ASP A 177 -11.01 4.73 5.37
CA ASP A 177 -12.46 4.92 5.51
C ASP A 177 -12.85 6.40 5.46
N VAL A 178 -11.99 7.28 5.95
CA VAL A 178 -12.20 8.73 5.89
C VAL A 178 -11.83 9.31 4.53
N PHE A 179 -10.65 9.01 3.97
CA PHE A 179 -10.10 9.71 2.79
C PHE A 179 -10.04 8.84 1.53
N GLY A 180 -10.64 7.65 1.59
CA GLY A 180 -10.57 6.65 0.54
C GLY A 180 -9.27 5.84 0.58
N GLY A 181 -9.29 4.69 -0.07
CA GLY A 181 -8.12 3.84 -0.21
C GLY A 181 -8.16 2.96 -1.44
N ILE A 182 -6.99 2.49 -1.86
CA ILE A 182 -6.79 1.71 -3.07
C ILE A 182 -5.90 0.49 -2.79
N LYS A 183 -6.08 -0.59 -3.56
CA LYS A 183 -5.35 -1.84 -3.32
C LYS A 183 -3.88 -1.74 -3.71
N PHE A 184 -3.60 -1.17 -4.88
CA PHE A 184 -2.24 -1.07 -5.39
C PHE A 184 -1.89 0.36 -5.77
N ILE A 185 -0.76 0.82 -5.26
CA ILE A 185 -0.14 2.10 -5.63
C ILE A 185 1.20 1.77 -6.27
N TYR A 186 1.34 2.12 -7.55
CA TYR A 186 2.59 2.03 -8.28
C TYR A 186 3.18 3.43 -8.40
N ILE A 187 4.48 3.54 -8.14
CA ILE A 187 5.23 4.79 -8.25
C ILE A 187 6.35 4.63 -9.26
N GLU A 188 6.52 5.63 -10.12
CA GLU A 188 7.60 5.66 -11.11
C GLU A 188 8.19 7.06 -11.22
N ARG A 189 9.49 7.17 -11.00
CA ARG A 189 10.23 8.41 -11.19
C ARG A 189 10.96 8.30 -12.52
N ASN A 190 10.56 9.12 -13.47
CA ASN A 190 11.27 9.28 -14.73
C ASN A 190 12.42 10.28 -14.54
N TYR A 191 13.54 10.02 -15.19
CA TYR A 191 14.71 10.90 -15.12
C TYR A 191 14.80 11.69 -16.41
N SER A 192 15.05 12.99 -16.36
CA SER A 192 15.28 13.80 -17.56
C SER A 192 16.66 13.53 -18.16
N ASP A 193 16.82 13.83 -19.44
CA ASP A 193 18.12 13.71 -20.11
C ASP A 193 19.17 14.64 -19.47
N LYS A 194 18.74 15.80 -18.94
CA LYS A 194 19.62 16.72 -18.21
C LYS A 194 20.21 16.07 -16.96
N LEU A 195 19.38 15.36 -16.18
CA LEU A 195 19.85 14.65 -14.99
C LEU A 195 20.79 13.50 -15.35
N ILE A 196 20.48 12.77 -16.42
CA ILE A 196 21.33 11.68 -16.92
C ILE A 196 22.69 12.24 -17.35
N THR A 197 22.73 13.33 -18.13
CA THR A 197 23.99 13.98 -18.54
C THR A 197 24.83 14.42 -17.33
N GLU A 198 24.20 15.00 -16.31
CA GLU A 198 24.92 15.38 -15.08
C GLU A 198 25.53 14.17 -14.38
N VAL A 199 24.81 13.05 -14.31
CA VAL A 199 25.34 11.81 -13.74
C VAL A 199 26.50 11.25 -14.56
N ILE A 200 26.39 11.26 -15.88
CA ILE A 200 27.49 10.82 -16.75
C ILE A 200 28.73 11.69 -16.52
N ALA A 201 28.57 13.01 -16.44
CA ALA A 201 29.66 13.94 -16.14
C ALA A 201 30.28 13.67 -14.76
N MET A 202 29.46 13.41 -13.73
CA MET A 202 29.96 13.04 -12.40
C MET A 202 30.75 11.73 -12.41
N LEU A 203 30.25 10.71 -13.11
CA LEU A 203 30.95 9.43 -13.24
C LEU A 203 32.25 9.58 -14.04
N SER A 204 32.27 10.44 -15.06
CA SER A 204 33.49 10.75 -15.81
C SER A 204 34.55 11.45 -14.95
N GLN A 205 34.14 12.31 -14.02
CA GLN A 205 35.06 12.88 -13.03
C GLN A 205 35.57 11.85 -12.01
N GLU A 206 34.74 10.87 -11.63
CA GLU A 206 35.08 9.85 -10.62
C GLU A 206 36.00 8.74 -11.17
N TYR A 207 35.76 8.30 -12.41
CA TYR A 207 36.46 7.15 -13.01
C TYR A 207 37.40 7.53 -14.17
N GLY A 208 37.38 8.78 -14.63
CA GLY A 208 38.17 9.26 -15.76
C GLY A 208 37.55 8.98 -17.13
N GLU A 209 37.99 9.73 -18.15
CA GLU A 209 37.46 9.65 -19.52
C GLU A 209 37.79 8.32 -20.24
N ASP A 210 38.84 7.63 -19.80
CA ASP A 210 39.23 6.31 -20.34
C ASP A 210 38.16 5.24 -20.04
N ILE A 211 37.44 5.40 -18.93
CA ILE A 211 36.36 4.51 -18.49
C ILE A 211 35.00 5.09 -18.90
N ILE A 212 34.80 6.39 -18.75
CA ILE A 212 33.56 7.08 -19.07
C ILE A 212 33.83 8.14 -20.15
N SER A 213 33.81 7.71 -21.40
CA SER A 213 34.02 8.58 -22.55
C SER A 213 32.83 9.52 -22.82
N HIS A 214 33.08 10.56 -23.60
CA HIS A 214 32.08 11.53 -24.07
C HIS A 214 31.04 10.95 -25.05
N GLU A 215 31.25 9.73 -25.56
CA GLU A 215 30.29 9.02 -26.42
C GLU A 215 29.12 8.42 -25.60
N HIS A 216 29.27 8.32 -24.28
CA HIS A 216 28.20 7.91 -23.38
C HIS A 216 27.17 9.04 -23.26
N THR A 217 26.12 8.99 -24.08
CA THR A 217 25.07 10.00 -24.12
C THR A 217 23.80 9.53 -23.40
N PRO A 218 22.89 10.45 -23.02
CA PRO A 218 21.56 10.08 -22.55
C PRO A 218 20.79 9.22 -23.56
N GLU A 219 20.98 9.44 -24.87
CA GLU A 219 20.33 8.63 -25.90
C GLU A 219 20.80 7.16 -25.86
N ALA A 220 22.12 6.93 -25.75
CA ALA A 220 22.68 5.59 -25.59
C ALA A 220 22.15 4.90 -24.31
N TYR A 221 22.00 5.66 -23.23
CA TYR A 221 21.37 5.18 -22.00
C TYR A 221 19.90 4.76 -22.22
N ARG A 222 19.11 5.54 -22.97
CA ARG A 222 17.71 5.19 -23.27
C ARG A 222 17.57 3.92 -24.11
N LYS A 223 18.50 3.69 -25.04
CA LYS A 223 18.54 2.49 -25.87
C LYS A 223 19.05 1.26 -25.13
N GLY A 224 19.72 1.46 -23.99
CA GLY A 224 20.33 0.39 -23.20
C GLY A 224 21.70 -0.04 -23.72
N ASP A 225 22.29 0.73 -24.63
CA ASP A 225 23.58 0.43 -25.27
C ASP A 225 24.73 0.45 -24.25
N LEU A 226 24.56 1.17 -23.14
CA LEU A 226 25.56 1.27 -22.07
C LEU A 226 25.57 0.06 -21.12
N LEU A 227 24.74 -0.96 -21.35
CA LEU A 227 24.69 -2.16 -20.49
C LEU A 227 25.97 -2.99 -20.62
N ALA A 228 26.59 -3.00 -21.81
CA ALA A 228 27.82 -3.74 -22.08
C ALA A 228 29.10 -2.98 -21.67
N VAL A 229 28.99 -1.67 -21.42
CA VAL A 229 30.13 -0.79 -21.14
C VAL A 229 30.59 -0.95 -19.69
N GLY A 230 31.91 -1.06 -19.49
CA GLY A 230 32.54 -1.04 -18.16
C GLY A 230 32.13 -2.18 -17.24
N LYS A 231 31.82 -3.37 -17.78
CA LYS A 231 31.39 -4.55 -16.99
C LYS A 231 32.46 -5.13 -16.08
N ASP A 232 33.72 -4.84 -16.38
CA ASP A 232 34.88 -5.12 -15.53
C ASP A 232 34.89 -4.27 -14.25
N ILE A 233 34.18 -3.15 -14.25
CA ILE A 233 34.11 -2.19 -13.13
C ILE A 233 32.72 -2.20 -12.47
N PHE A 234 31.66 -2.25 -13.27
CA PHE A 234 30.28 -2.16 -12.84
C PHE A 234 29.52 -3.47 -13.05
N ILE A 235 28.92 -4.01 -11.99
CA ILE A 235 28.19 -5.29 -12.01
C ILE A 235 27.13 -5.35 -13.11
N ASN A 236 26.43 -4.23 -13.35
CA ASN A 236 25.37 -4.11 -14.36
C ASN A 236 25.77 -3.16 -15.50
N GLY A 237 27.07 -3.03 -15.77
CA GLY A 237 27.64 -2.07 -16.70
C GLY A 237 27.36 -0.61 -16.30
N LEU A 238 27.79 0.31 -17.17
CA LEU A 238 27.58 1.74 -16.99
C LEU A 238 26.08 2.09 -16.92
N GLN A 239 25.23 1.38 -17.65
CA GLN A 239 23.77 1.50 -17.57
C GLN A 239 23.25 1.37 -16.12
N GLY A 240 23.70 0.33 -15.42
CA GLY A 240 23.28 0.08 -14.04
C GLY A 240 23.82 1.12 -13.06
N GLU A 241 25.06 1.57 -13.28
CA GLU A 241 25.67 2.59 -12.42
C GLU A 241 25.00 3.95 -12.57
N ILE A 242 24.70 4.38 -13.81
CA ILE A 242 23.90 5.59 -14.07
C ILE A 242 22.54 5.47 -13.37
N SER A 243 21.85 4.33 -13.55
CA SER A 243 20.54 4.06 -12.94
C SER A 243 20.58 4.16 -11.41
N ARG A 244 21.64 3.62 -10.79
CA ARG A 244 21.86 3.68 -9.34
C ARG A 244 22.08 5.12 -8.88
N ARG A 245 22.91 5.88 -9.58
CA ARG A 245 23.23 7.27 -9.19
C ARG A 245 22.03 8.21 -9.36
N VAL A 246 21.27 8.12 -10.45
CA VAL A 246 20.05 8.95 -10.63
C VAL A 246 18.99 8.67 -9.57
N GLN A 247 18.86 7.42 -9.11
CA GLN A 247 17.96 7.06 -8.01
C GLN A 247 18.35 7.75 -6.69
N GLN A 248 19.65 7.84 -6.41
CA GLN A 248 20.20 8.43 -5.19
C GLN A 248 20.29 9.96 -5.22
N LEU A 249 20.12 10.59 -6.38
CA LEU A 249 20.16 12.05 -6.50
C LEU A 249 18.78 12.66 -6.25
N ASN A 250 18.64 13.29 -5.08
CA ASN A 250 17.50 14.15 -4.79
C ASN A 250 17.74 15.53 -5.41
N LYS A 251 16.84 15.92 -6.33
CA LYS A 251 16.89 17.22 -7.01
C LYS A 251 15.84 18.20 -6.52
N TYR A 252 15.02 17.80 -5.55
CA TYR A 252 13.90 18.62 -5.10
C TYR A 252 14.30 19.74 -4.12
N TYR A 253 15.30 19.51 -3.26
CA TYR A 253 15.75 20.48 -2.25
C TYR A 253 16.97 21.32 -2.66
N LYS A 254 17.30 21.35 -3.96
CA LYS A 254 18.45 22.12 -4.48
C LYS A 254 18.09 23.56 -4.79
#